data_AF-A0A350C910-F1
#
_entry.id   AF-A0A350C910-F1
#
_cell.length_a   1.000
_cell.length_b   1.000
_cell.length_c   1.000
_cell.angle_alpha   90.00
_cell.angle_beta   90.00
_cell.angle_gamma   90.00
#
_symmetry.space_group_name_H-M   'P 1'
#
loop_
_entity.id
_entity.type
_entity.pdbx_description
1 polymer ?
#
loop_
_entity_poly.entity_id
_entity_poly.type
_entity_poly.pdbx_seq_one_letter_code
_entity_poly.pdbx_strand_id
1 'polypeptide(L)'
;MSDLVRVVVEDGPAEGSGAGRAGAGGGSRGNRTGRGFSGGGGRGFAVGLKLPGLLLAAVLGLVAWQITLIDVGSGQIAVLTRKIGLDLKNSDEIAPSAQHKGVQRELLTEGRYFRNPYVWSWQVVPQVEIASGEMGVKISLTGEDPGYGEFLAKVDERGEAVTKGIVPGVLNPGRYPVNPFLYKVEVHKPTTIPAGYKGVVTNLAAPLAKEPNRLLVDASERGVQKTTLEPGTHYLNPYVTRVDLVDCRSQRFNLGQEDDMGFPSKDGFWVSLDGVIEFL
;
A
#
# COMPACT_ATOMS: atom_id res chain seq x y z
N MET A 1 11.54 36.72 0.93
CA MET A 1 12.13 35.94 -0.18
C MET A 1 11.02 35.12 -0.76
N SER A 2 10.46 35.68 -1.82
CA SER A 2 9.18 35.38 -2.41
C SER A 2 9.49 35.11 -3.87
N ASP A 3 9.19 33.93 -4.38
CA ASP A 3 9.12 33.69 -5.82
C ASP A 3 7.94 32.77 -6.11
N LEU A 4 6.86 33.44 -6.52
CA LEU A 4 5.59 32.88 -6.91
C LEU A 4 5.51 33.07 -8.42
N VAL A 5 5.80 32.00 -9.17
CA VAL A 5 5.79 32.02 -10.63
C VAL A 5 4.34 32.00 -11.11
N ARG A 6 3.88 33.15 -11.62
CA ARG A 6 2.63 33.30 -12.37
C ARG A 6 2.77 32.69 -13.75
N VAL A 7 1.79 31.88 -14.17
CA VAL A 7 1.57 31.51 -15.58
C VAL A 7 0.30 32.21 -16.04
N VAL A 8 0.45 33.06 -17.06
CA VAL A 8 -0.60 33.78 -17.78
C VAL A 8 -1.09 32.89 -18.92
N VAL A 9 -2.40 32.72 -19.06
CA VAL A 9 -3.04 32.07 -20.21
C VAL A 9 -3.99 33.09 -20.82
N GLU A 10 -3.72 33.48 -22.07
CA GLU A 10 -4.61 34.29 -22.90
C GLU A 10 -5.70 33.42 -23.54
N ASP A 11 -6.94 33.90 -23.48
CA ASP A 11 -8.12 33.33 -24.12
C ASP A 11 -8.19 33.70 -25.61
N GLY A 12 -8.64 32.74 -26.45
CA GLY A 12 -9.07 32.98 -27.82
C GLY A 12 -10.01 31.88 -28.32
N PRO A 13 -11.09 32.18 -29.07
CA PRO A 13 -12.38 31.51 -28.89
C PRO A 13 -12.75 30.47 -29.97
N ALA A 14 -13.85 29.80 -29.68
CA ALA A 14 -14.50 28.72 -30.42
C ALA A 14 -15.26 29.14 -31.71
N GLU A 15 -15.25 28.24 -32.69
CA GLU A 15 -16.26 28.04 -33.75
C GLU A 15 -16.37 26.52 -33.95
N GLY A 16 -17.50 25.85 -34.17
CA GLY A 16 -18.84 26.30 -34.55
C GLY A 16 -19.31 25.53 -35.80
N SER A 17 -20.22 24.56 -35.59
CA SER A 17 -21.30 24.15 -36.51
C SER A 17 -20.99 23.47 -37.86
N GLY A 18 -21.86 22.52 -38.24
CA GLY A 18 -22.05 22.15 -39.65
C GLY A 18 -22.60 20.75 -39.94
N ALA A 19 -23.91 20.57 -39.75
CA ALA A 19 -24.65 19.42 -40.26
C ALA A 19 -24.90 19.52 -41.79
N GLY A 20 -24.98 18.39 -42.48
CA GLY A 20 -25.39 18.36 -43.89
C GLY A 20 -25.68 16.95 -44.40
N ARG A 21 -26.96 16.62 -44.57
CA ARG A 21 -27.52 15.37 -45.10
C ARG A 21 -27.60 15.36 -46.62
N ALA A 22 -27.78 14.13 -47.13
CA ALA A 22 -28.39 13.74 -48.41
C ALA A 22 -27.53 13.98 -49.67
N GLY A 23 -27.53 13.10 -50.66
CA GLY A 23 -28.27 11.87 -50.84
C GLY A 23 -27.98 11.31 -52.24
N ALA A 24 -28.16 9.99 -52.35
CA ALA A 24 -28.60 9.24 -53.52
C ALA A 24 -27.78 9.25 -54.83
N GLY A 25 -27.59 8.04 -55.37
CA GLY A 25 -27.56 7.84 -56.82
C GLY A 25 -26.56 6.80 -57.33
N GLY A 26 -27.02 5.55 -57.39
CA GLY A 26 -26.96 4.78 -58.64
C GLY A 26 -25.67 4.03 -59.01
N GLY A 27 -25.85 2.73 -59.27
CA GLY A 27 -25.23 2.10 -60.45
C GLY A 27 -24.00 1.24 -60.21
N SER A 28 -24.19 0.06 -59.60
CA SER A 28 -23.26 -1.07 -59.76
C SER A 28 -23.53 -1.79 -61.09
N ARG A 29 -22.59 -1.67 -62.03
CA ARG A 29 -22.29 -2.55 -63.18
C ARG A 29 -20.82 -2.23 -63.48
N GLY A 30 -19.87 -3.15 -63.58
CA GLY A 30 -19.90 -4.43 -64.27
C GLY A 30 -18.50 -4.57 -64.87
N ASN A 31 -17.77 -5.53 -64.35
CA ASN A 31 -16.63 -6.25 -64.90
C ASN A 31 -16.38 -6.03 -66.42
N ARG A 32 -15.13 -5.76 -66.85
CA ARG A 32 -14.25 -6.70 -67.60
C ARG A 32 -13.07 -5.99 -68.30
N THR A 33 -11.88 -6.56 -68.07
CA THR A 33 -10.76 -6.79 -69.03
C THR A 33 -10.19 -5.63 -69.85
N GLY A 34 -8.93 -5.31 -69.52
CA GLY A 34 -7.80 -5.63 -70.40
C GLY A 34 -7.45 -4.63 -71.49
N ARG A 35 -6.40 -3.84 -71.26
CA ARG A 35 -5.42 -3.49 -72.30
C ARG A 35 -4.13 -2.99 -71.65
N GLY A 36 -3.06 -3.76 -71.80
CA GLY A 36 -1.71 -3.28 -71.51
C GLY A 36 -1.24 -2.33 -72.61
N PHE A 37 -0.38 -1.38 -72.26
CA PHE A 37 0.65 -0.84 -73.13
C PHE A 37 1.76 -0.17 -72.28
N SER A 38 3.00 -0.57 -72.57
CA SER A 38 4.28 0.16 -72.45
C SER A 38 4.46 1.11 -71.26
N GLY A 39 5.42 0.89 -70.36
CA GLY A 39 6.84 0.94 -70.73
C GLY A 39 7.26 2.40 -70.91
N GLY A 40 7.57 3.07 -69.79
CA GLY A 40 8.10 4.44 -69.76
C GLY A 40 9.01 4.59 -68.56
N GLY A 41 10.30 4.31 -68.76
CA GLY A 41 11.35 4.46 -67.77
C GLY A 41 11.49 5.91 -67.30
N GLY A 42 11.52 6.07 -65.98
CA GLY A 42 11.88 7.29 -65.29
C GLY A 42 12.66 6.95 -64.02
N ARG A 43 13.75 6.18 -64.17
CA ARG A 43 14.78 6.06 -63.15
C ARG A 43 15.68 7.29 -63.27
N GLY A 44 15.71 8.11 -62.23
CA GLY A 44 16.73 9.14 -62.05
C GLY A 44 16.24 10.27 -61.16
N PHE A 45 16.94 10.50 -60.04
CA PHE A 45 16.80 11.65 -59.14
C PHE A 45 15.68 11.63 -58.08
N ALA A 46 15.62 10.61 -57.24
CA ALA A 46 15.00 10.73 -55.90
C ALA A 46 15.60 9.78 -54.84
N VAL A 47 16.84 9.31 -55.01
CA VAL A 47 17.45 8.31 -54.11
C VAL A 47 18.46 8.93 -53.13
N GLY A 48 18.92 10.17 -53.35
CA GLY A 48 19.89 10.84 -52.49
C GLY A 48 19.34 11.51 -51.22
N LEU A 49 18.02 11.73 -51.12
CA LEU A 49 17.39 12.49 -50.03
C LEU A 49 16.40 11.66 -49.20
N LYS A 50 16.43 10.33 -49.32
CA LYS A 50 15.59 9.41 -48.50
C LYS A 50 16.36 8.85 -47.31
N LEU A 51 17.67 8.63 -47.47
CA LEU A 51 18.57 8.11 -46.44
C LEU A 51 18.70 9.01 -45.19
N PRO A 52 18.97 10.33 -45.29
CA PRO A 52 19.06 11.18 -44.10
C PRO A 52 17.70 11.34 -43.40
N GLY A 53 16.59 11.39 -44.15
CA GLY A 53 15.25 11.44 -43.57
C GLY A 53 14.86 10.14 -42.85
N LEU A 54 15.25 8.98 -43.38
CA LEU A 54 14.99 7.68 -42.77
C LEU A 54 15.89 7.43 -41.55
N LEU A 55 17.15 7.90 -41.59
CA LEU A 55 18.03 7.94 -40.42
C LEU A 55 17.48 8.88 -39.33
N LEU A 56 17.02 10.08 -39.69
CA LEU A 56 16.41 11.01 -38.74
C LEU A 56 15.14 10.40 -38.11
N ALA A 57 14.29 9.75 -38.89
CA ALA A 57 13.11 9.06 -38.38
C ALA A 57 13.47 7.88 -37.47
N ALA A 58 14.53 7.12 -37.79
CA ALA A 58 15.03 6.04 -36.94
C ALA A 58 15.60 6.57 -35.61
N VAL A 59 16.34 7.69 -35.66
CA VAL A 59 16.87 8.36 -34.46
C VAL A 59 15.72 8.92 -33.62
N LEU A 60 14.74 9.61 -34.22
CA LEU A 60 13.55 10.09 -33.51
C LEU A 60 12.73 8.95 -32.92
N GLY A 61 12.63 7.82 -33.62
CA GLY A 61 11.98 6.60 -33.12
C GLY A 61 12.72 6.01 -31.92
N LEU A 62 14.05 5.94 -31.96
CA LEU A 62 14.89 5.51 -30.84
C LEU A 62 14.80 6.46 -29.65
N VAL A 63 14.80 7.77 -29.89
CA VAL A 63 14.65 8.78 -28.85
C VAL A 63 13.26 8.70 -28.22
N ALA A 64 12.20 8.60 -29.02
CA ALA A 64 10.85 8.41 -28.51
C ALA A 64 10.72 7.11 -27.71
N TRP A 65 11.35 6.02 -28.17
CA TRP A 65 11.43 4.76 -27.45
C TRP A 65 12.12 4.94 -26.08
N GLN A 66 13.28 5.59 -26.03
CA GLN A 66 14.04 5.81 -24.81
C GLN A 66 13.30 6.72 -23.80
N ILE A 67 12.59 7.74 -24.27
CA ILE A 67 11.85 8.66 -23.37
C ILE A 67 10.54 8.03 -22.88
N THR A 68 9.93 7.12 -23.64
CA THR A 68 8.68 6.45 -23.25
C THR A 68 8.89 5.18 -22.44
N LEU A 69 10.10 4.60 -22.48
CA LEU A 69 10.45 3.39 -21.75
C LEU A 69 10.63 3.71 -20.26
N ILE A 70 9.85 3.01 -19.44
CA ILE A 70 10.00 2.94 -17.99
C ILE A 70 10.63 1.58 -17.70
N ASP A 71 11.89 1.58 -17.28
CA ASP A 71 12.56 0.37 -16.82
C ASP A 71 12.47 0.32 -15.29
N VAL A 72 11.66 -0.60 -14.76
CA VAL A 72 11.52 -0.84 -13.33
C VAL A 72 12.39 -2.04 -13.00
N GLY A 73 13.52 -1.77 -12.33
CA GLY A 73 14.46 -2.80 -11.89
C GLY A 73 13.86 -3.75 -10.86
N SER A 74 14.55 -4.86 -10.61
CA SER A 74 14.13 -5.82 -9.57
C SER A 74 14.14 -5.16 -8.18
N GLY A 75 13.06 -5.38 -7.43
CA GLY A 75 12.88 -4.77 -6.10
C GLY A 75 12.57 -3.27 -6.12
N GLN A 76 12.24 -2.70 -7.28
CA GLN A 76 11.75 -1.34 -7.41
C GLN A 76 10.27 -1.33 -7.80
N ILE A 77 9.62 -0.20 -7.57
CA ILE A 77 8.28 0.12 -8.06
C ILE A 77 8.33 1.48 -8.74
N ALA A 78 7.51 1.67 -9.76
CA ALA A 78 7.30 3.00 -10.33
C ALA A 78 5.95 3.55 -9.85
N VAL A 79 6.02 4.65 -9.10
CA VAL A 79 4.86 5.45 -8.74
C VAL A 79 4.49 6.33 -9.92
N LEU A 80 3.26 6.22 -10.40
CA LEU A 80 2.76 7.02 -11.51
C LEU A 80 2.08 8.30 -11.01
N THR A 81 2.37 9.40 -11.68
CA THR A 81 1.68 10.69 -11.49
C THR A 81 1.17 11.17 -12.83
N ARG A 82 -0.14 11.38 -12.94
CA ARG A 82 -0.76 11.88 -14.17
C ARG A 82 -0.66 13.41 -14.22
N LYS A 83 -0.10 13.96 -15.29
CA LYS A 83 0.09 15.41 -15.48
C LYS A 83 -1.15 16.09 -16.06
N ILE A 84 -1.86 15.38 -16.95
CA ILE A 84 -2.98 15.89 -17.74
C ILE A 84 -4.22 15.05 -17.43
N GLY A 85 -5.33 15.69 -17.07
CA GLY A 85 -6.56 14.99 -16.71
C GLY A 85 -7.59 15.91 -16.10
N LEU A 86 -8.60 15.30 -15.48
CA LEU A 86 -9.57 16.02 -14.64
C LEU A 86 -8.85 16.62 -13.42
N ASP A 87 -9.21 17.84 -13.06
CA ASP A 87 -8.65 18.49 -11.88
C ASP A 87 -9.14 17.83 -10.59
N LEU A 88 -8.27 17.83 -9.57
CA LEU A 88 -8.63 17.34 -8.24
C LEU A 88 -9.46 18.41 -7.52
N LYS A 89 -10.40 17.96 -6.70
CA LYS A 89 -11.05 18.86 -5.73
C LYS A 89 -10.10 19.07 -4.55
N ASN A 90 -10.25 20.17 -3.83
CA ASN A 90 -9.42 20.47 -2.65
C ASN A 90 -9.58 19.44 -1.51
N SER A 91 -10.69 18.67 -1.52
CA SER A 91 -10.92 17.55 -0.60
C SER A 91 -10.14 16.29 -0.97
N ASP A 92 -9.66 16.19 -2.21
CA ASP A 92 -9.10 14.96 -2.73
C ASP A 92 -7.57 15.01 -2.57
N GLU A 93 -7.05 14.32 -1.56
CA GLU A 93 -5.61 14.24 -1.30
C GLU A 93 -4.85 13.48 -2.41
N ILE A 94 -5.56 12.59 -3.13
CA ILE A 94 -5.01 11.79 -4.22
C ILE A 94 -6.03 11.62 -5.35
N ALA A 95 -5.54 11.29 -6.56
CA ALA A 95 -6.37 11.03 -7.71
C ALA A 95 -7.43 9.94 -7.40
N PRO A 96 -8.73 10.27 -7.39
CA PRO A 96 -9.79 9.31 -7.09
C PRO A 96 -9.96 8.27 -8.21
N SER A 97 -9.57 8.62 -9.45
CA SER A 97 -9.55 7.68 -10.58
C SER A 97 -8.34 7.89 -11.48
N ALA A 98 -8.08 6.90 -12.35
CA ALA A 98 -7.00 6.92 -13.34
C ALA A 98 -7.05 8.11 -14.32
N GLN A 99 -8.19 8.79 -14.43
CA GLN A 99 -8.41 9.95 -15.30
C GLN A 99 -8.17 11.29 -14.59
N HIS A 100 -8.01 11.30 -13.27
CA HIS A 100 -7.69 12.52 -12.54
C HIS A 100 -6.19 12.80 -12.59
N LYS A 101 -5.85 14.09 -12.54
CA LYS A 101 -4.47 14.55 -12.37
C LYS A 101 -3.95 14.09 -11.00
N GLY A 102 -2.63 14.01 -10.83
CA GLY A 102 -1.98 13.69 -9.56
C GLY A 102 -1.48 12.26 -9.44
N VAL A 103 -1.01 11.93 -8.24
CA VAL A 103 -0.43 10.61 -7.91
C VAL A 103 -1.51 9.55 -8.04
N GLN A 104 -1.19 8.44 -8.69
CA GLN A 104 -2.11 7.32 -8.87
C GLN A 104 -1.97 6.30 -7.75
N ARG A 105 -3.06 5.57 -7.48
CA ARG A 105 -3.05 4.44 -6.55
C ARG A 105 -2.33 3.23 -7.14
N GLU A 106 -2.57 2.96 -8.41
CA GLU A 106 -1.94 1.86 -9.14
C GLU A 106 -0.43 2.11 -9.29
N LEU A 107 0.33 1.07 -8.98
CA LEU A 107 1.79 1.03 -9.10
C LEU A 107 2.17 0.15 -10.27
N LEU A 108 3.30 0.46 -10.91
CA LEU A 108 3.94 -0.49 -11.81
C LEU A 108 4.97 -1.30 -11.02
N THR A 109 4.82 -2.61 -11.06
CA THR A 109 5.76 -3.57 -10.48
C THR A 109 7.02 -3.69 -11.33
N GLU A 110 7.92 -4.61 -10.99
CA GLU A 110 9.11 -4.89 -11.79
C GLU A 110 8.75 -5.27 -13.25
N GLY A 111 9.48 -4.70 -14.20
CA GLY A 111 9.21 -4.88 -15.62
C GLY A 111 9.45 -3.64 -16.47
N ARG A 112 9.24 -3.80 -17.78
CA ARG A 112 9.37 -2.73 -18.76
C ARG A 112 8.00 -2.26 -19.20
N TYR A 113 7.72 -0.99 -19.01
CA TYR A 113 6.45 -0.37 -19.38
C TYR A 113 6.67 0.79 -20.33
N PHE A 114 5.67 1.08 -21.16
CA PHE A 114 5.68 2.22 -22.06
C PHE A 114 4.57 3.19 -21.68
N ARG A 115 4.93 4.43 -21.35
CA ARG A 115 3.98 5.51 -21.08
C ARG A 115 4.43 6.79 -21.75
N ASN A 116 3.46 7.60 -22.17
CA ASN A 116 3.74 8.88 -22.79
C ASN A 116 4.22 9.89 -21.70
N PRO A 117 5.46 10.41 -21.77
CA PRO A 117 6.03 11.35 -20.78
C PRO A 117 5.32 12.71 -20.71
N TYR A 118 4.56 13.07 -21.75
CA TYR A 118 3.76 14.30 -21.77
C TYR A 118 2.52 14.15 -20.87
N VAL A 119 1.94 12.96 -20.81
CA VAL A 119 0.73 12.68 -20.01
C VAL A 119 1.11 12.18 -18.61
N TRP A 120 2.20 11.44 -18.50
CA TRP A 120 2.60 10.73 -17.29
C TRP A 120 3.97 11.21 -16.79
N SER A 121 4.09 11.37 -15.49
CA SER A 121 5.34 11.41 -14.75
C SER A 121 5.46 10.11 -13.97
N TRP A 122 6.66 9.61 -13.76
CA TRP A 122 6.88 8.47 -12.88
C TRP A 122 8.12 8.69 -12.02
N GLN A 123 8.10 8.07 -10.84
CA GLN A 123 9.23 8.03 -9.94
C GLN A 123 9.51 6.58 -9.59
N VAL A 124 10.73 6.12 -9.85
CA VAL A 124 11.17 4.77 -9.48
C VAL A 124 11.70 4.82 -8.05
N VAL A 125 11.08 4.05 -7.16
CA VAL A 125 11.39 3.99 -5.73
C VAL A 125 11.64 2.53 -5.36
N PRO A 126 12.58 2.21 -4.45
CA PRO A 126 12.72 0.85 -3.92
C PRO A 126 11.43 0.37 -3.24
N GLN A 127 11.16 -0.92 -3.35
CA GLN A 127 10.07 -1.58 -2.61
C GLN A 127 10.39 -1.62 -1.11
N VAL A 128 9.33 -1.69 -0.30
CA VAL A 128 9.48 -1.89 1.14
C VAL A 128 9.86 -3.34 1.40
N GLU A 129 11.05 -3.56 1.95
CA GLU A 129 11.55 -4.86 2.37
C GLU A 129 11.46 -4.98 3.89
N ILE A 130 10.76 -6.00 4.35
CA ILE A 130 10.62 -6.34 5.77
C ILE A 130 11.58 -7.51 6.04
N ALA A 131 12.51 -7.32 6.96
CA ALA A 131 13.51 -8.32 7.27
C ALA A 131 12.89 -9.57 7.90
N SER A 132 13.62 -10.69 7.82
CA SER A 132 13.21 -11.93 8.50
C SER A 132 13.17 -11.72 10.02
N GLY A 133 12.08 -12.14 10.66
CA GLY A 133 11.86 -11.93 12.09
C GLY A 133 11.32 -10.53 12.45
N GLU A 134 10.97 -9.72 11.46
CA GLU A 134 10.28 -8.44 11.64
C GLU A 134 8.90 -8.47 10.98
N MET A 135 8.09 -7.47 11.27
CA MET A 135 6.76 -7.33 10.71
C MET A 135 6.44 -5.88 10.41
N GLY A 136 5.70 -5.63 9.33
CA GLY A 136 5.32 -4.30 8.92
C GLY A 136 3.89 -3.97 9.31
N VAL A 137 3.67 -2.83 9.94
CA VAL A 137 2.33 -2.25 10.13
C VAL A 137 2.13 -1.16 9.08
N LYS A 138 1.06 -1.27 8.30
CA LYS A 138 0.71 -0.30 7.26
C LYS A 138 -0.18 0.80 7.87
N ILE A 139 0.19 2.06 7.66
CA ILE A 139 -0.58 3.23 8.06
C ILE A 139 -1.01 3.95 6.79
N SER A 140 -2.33 4.06 6.57
CA SER A 140 -2.89 4.83 5.47
C SER A 140 -2.80 6.32 5.77
N LEU A 141 -2.14 7.06 4.90
CA LEU A 141 -2.02 8.52 4.96
C LEU A 141 -3.15 9.21 4.22
N THR A 142 -3.85 8.49 3.34
CA THR A 142 -4.87 9.05 2.45
C THR A 142 -6.23 8.44 2.70
N GLY A 143 -7.28 9.21 2.39
CA GLY A 143 -8.67 8.78 2.48
C GLY A 143 -9.48 9.73 3.34
N GLU A 144 -10.72 9.34 3.61
CA GLU A 144 -11.56 10.08 4.56
C GLU A 144 -10.94 10.00 5.96
N ASP A 145 -11.10 11.04 6.77
CA ASP A 145 -10.67 10.98 8.16
C ASP A 145 -11.54 9.96 8.93
N PRO A 146 -10.94 9.14 9.80
CA PRO A 146 -11.71 8.18 10.57
C PRO A 146 -12.63 8.91 11.55
N GLY A 147 -13.74 8.27 11.90
CA GLY A 147 -14.71 8.83 12.84
C GLY A 147 -14.08 9.14 14.20
N TYR A 148 -14.72 10.01 14.99
CA TYR A 148 -14.21 10.39 16.30
C TYR A 148 -13.97 9.15 17.20
N GLY A 149 -12.73 8.96 17.65
CA GLY A 149 -12.31 7.83 18.49
C GLY A 149 -11.96 6.54 17.74
N GLU A 150 -12.14 6.51 16.41
CA GLU A 150 -11.65 5.45 15.53
C GLU A 150 -10.27 5.83 14.98
N PHE A 151 -9.30 4.93 15.08
CA PHE A 151 -7.97 5.13 14.49
C PHE A 151 -7.58 4.01 13.51
N LEU A 152 -8.43 2.98 13.41
CA LEU A 152 -8.25 1.92 12.42
C LEU A 152 -8.85 2.35 11.09
N ALA A 153 -8.08 2.13 10.03
CA ALA A 153 -8.55 2.33 8.67
C ALA A 153 -9.56 1.22 8.31
N LYS A 154 -10.68 1.61 7.69
CA LYS A 154 -11.60 0.67 7.05
C LYS A 154 -10.94 0.14 5.78
N VAL A 155 -10.93 -1.18 5.64
CA VAL A 155 -10.36 -1.87 4.48
C VAL A 155 -11.46 -2.33 3.55
N ASP A 156 -11.19 -2.29 2.25
CA ASP A 156 -12.05 -2.88 1.23
C ASP A 156 -11.84 -4.41 1.14
N GLU A 157 -12.61 -5.06 0.27
CA GLU A 157 -12.50 -6.51 -0.01
C GLU A 157 -11.13 -6.91 -0.57
N ARG A 158 -10.35 -5.95 -1.09
CA ARG A 158 -9.01 -6.16 -1.65
C ARG A 158 -7.91 -5.91 -0.60
N GLY A 159 -8.26 -5.48 0.61
CA GLY A 159 -7.32 -5.16 1.68
C GLY A 159 -6.64 -3.79 1.55
N GLU A 160 -7.17 -2.90 0.70
CA GLU A 160 -6.76 -1.51 0.58
C GLU A 160 -7.54 -0.63 1.56
N ALA A 161 -6.88 0.41 2.09
CA ALA A 161 -7.50 1.32 3.04
C ALA A 161 -8.35 2.37 2.31
N VAL A 162 -9.61 2.49 2.71
CA VAL A 162 -10.53 3.54 2.24
C VAL A 162 -10.39 4.81 3.10
N THR A 163 -10.14 4.62 4.38
CA THR A 163 -10.05 5.66 5.41
C THR A 163 -8.59 5.84 5.85
N LYS A 164 -8.25 7.04 6.31
CA LYS A 164 -6.97 7.34 6.96
C LYS A 164 -6.86 6.58 8.29
N GLY A 165 -5.67 6.14 8.65
CA GLY A 165 -5.41 5.44 9.91
C GLY A 165 -4.62 4.14 9.78
N ILE A 166 -4.58 3.38 10.86
CA ILE A 166 -3.78 2.15 10.96
C ILE A 166 -4.55 1.01 10.32
N VAL A 167 -3.93 0.31 9.37
CA VAL A 167 -4.53 -0.84 8.72
C VAL A 167 -4.52 -2.01 9.72
N PRO A 168 -5.65 -2.72 9.94
CA PRO A 168 -5.74 -3.75 10.97
C PRO A 168 -4.81 -4.94 10.72
N GLY A 169 -4.49 -5.22 9.46
CA GLY A 169 -3.58 -6.29 9.05
C GLY A 169 -2.10 -5.96 9.23
N VAL A 170 -1.28 -7.01 9.18
CA VAL A 170 0.18 -6.92 9.27
C VAL A 170 0.81 -7.47 8.00
N LEU A 171 1.95 -6.92 7.63
CA LEU A 171 2.79 -7.43 6.55
C LEU A 171 3.80 -8.41 7.15
N ASN A 172 3.82 -9.63 6.62
CA ASN A 172 4.79 -10.66 6.98
C ASN A 172 6.19 -10.28 6.47
N PRO A 173 7.26 -10.98 6.88
CA PRO A 173 8.57 -10.81 6.27
C PRO A 173 8.51 -11.03 4.76
N GLY A 174 9.08 -10.09 3.99
CA GLY A 174 9.01 -10.13 2.54
C GLY A 174 9.13 -8.76 1.88
N ARG A 175 8.99 -8.75 0.55
CA ARG A 175 9.02 -7.53 -0.27
C ARG A 175 7.62 -7.18 -0.70
N TYR A 176 7.24 -5.92 -0.49
CA TYR A 176 5.90 -5.44 -0.80
C TYR A 176 5.95 -4.20 -1.69
N PRO A 177 5.18 -4.17 -2.79
CA PRO A 177 5.00 -2.97 -3.60
C PRO A 177 4.03 -2.02 -2.89
N VAL A 178 4.53 -1.20 -1.97
CA VAL A 178 3.74 -0.23 -1.22
C VAL A 178 4.00 1.18 -1.77
N ASN A 179 2.93 1.92 -2.08
CA ASN A 179 3.05 3.30 -2.55
C ASN A 179 3.41 4.22 -1.36
N PRO A 180 4.60 4.87 -1.36
CA PRO A 180 5.04 5.72 -0.25
C PRO A 180 4.17 6.96 -0.02
N PHE A 181 3.43 7.40 -1.04
CA PHE A 181 2.52 8.55 -0.93
C PHE A 181 1.16 8.17 -0.33
N LEU A 182 0.77 6.90 -0.41
CA LEU A 182 -0.48 6.40 0.15
C LEU A 182 -0.30 5.85 1.56
N TYR A 183 0.80 5.14 1.77
CA TYR A 183 1.00 4.32 2.95
C TYR A 183 2.38 4.55 3.54
N LYS A 184 2.42 4.69 4.86
CA LYS A 184 3.64 4.61 5.65
C LYS A 184 3.73 3.22 6.27
N VAL A 185 4.86 2.55 6.12
CA VAL A 185 5.10 1.25 6.77
C VAL A 185 6.01 1.46 7.96
N GLU A 186 5.57 1.01 9.13
CA GLU A 186 6.38 0.98 10.35
C GLU A 186 6.76 -0.45 10.67
N VAL A 187 8.05 -0.67 10.91
CA VAL A 187 8.59 -2.01 11.18
C VAL A 187 8.60 -2.24 12.69
N HIS A 188 8.04 -3.37 13.10
CA HIS A 188 7.92 -3.83 14.47
C HIS A 188 8.43 -5.25 14.61
N LYS A 189 8.71 -5.69 15.84
CA LYS A 189 9.10 -7.08 16.11
C LYS A 189 7.85 -7.91 16.46
N PRO A 190 7.74 -9.16 15.97
CA PRO A 190 6.66 -10.05 16.34
C PRO A 190 6.75 -10.44 17.81
N THR A 191 5.60 -10.71 18.42
CA THR A 191 5.53 -11.13 19.82
C THR A 191 5.92 -12.59 19.92
N THR A 192 7.03 -12.87 20.60
CA THR A 192 7.49 -14.23 20.87
C THR A 192 7.06 -14.65 22.27
N ILE A 193 6.23 -15.68 22.35
CA ILE A 193 5.76 -16.28 23.61
C ILE A 193 6.65 -17.49 23.90
N PRO A 194 7.49 -17.46 24.94
CA PRO A 194 8.36 -18.57 25.29
C PRO A 194 7.58 -19.78 25.81
N ALA A 195 8.20 -20.96 25.74
CA ALA A 195 7.59 -22.18 26.28
C ALA A 195 7.35 -22.06 27.80
N GLY A 196 6.19 -22.53 28.24
CA GLY A 196 5.75 -22.39 29.64
C GLY A 196 5.00 -21.10 29.94
N TYR A 197 4.90 -20.16 29.00
CA TYR A 197 4.09 -18.96 29.13
C TYR A 197 2.82 -19.05 28.27
N LYS A 198 1.77 -18.36 28.69
CA LYS A 198 0.61 -18.05 27.84
C LYS A 198 0.53 -16.55 27.56
N GLY A 199 0.16 -16.20 26.33
CA GLY A 199 -0.09 -14.82 25.94
C GLY A 199 -1.54 -14.43 26.22
N VAL A 200 -1.77 -13.57 27.20
CA VAL A 200 -3.07 -12.94 27.43
C VAL A 200 -3.25 -11.80 26.44
N VAL A 201 -4.27 -11.90 25.59
CA VAL A 201 -4.52 -10.92 24.52
C VAL A 201 -5.52 -9.88 25.00
N THR A 202 -5.21 -8.62 24.77
CA THR A 202 -6.10 -7.48 25.01
C THR A 202 -6.34 -6.73 23.71
N ASN A 203 -7.59 -6.67 23.26
CA ASN A 203 -7.98 -5.88 22.10
C ASN A 203 -8.14 -4.41 22.50
N LEU A 204 -7.40 -3.53 21.82
CA LEU A 204 -7.38 -2.08 22.10
C LEU A 204 -8.31 -1.30 21.16
N ALA A 205 -8.47 -1.77 19.92
CA ALA A 205 -9.06 -1.00 18.83
C ALA A 205 -10.51 -1.38 18.49
N ALA A 206 -11.05 -2.44 19.10
CA ALA A 206 -12.41 -2.90 18.88
C ALA A 206 -13.47 -1.93 19.48
N PRO A 207 -14.76 -2.05 19.11
CA PRO A 207 -15.85 -1.37 19.80
C PRO A 207 -15.88 -1.70 21.30
N LEU A 208 -16.40 -0.77 22.11
CA LEU A 208 -16.56 -1.00 23.55
C LEU A 208 -17.40 -2.26 23.83
N ALA A 209 -17.01 -3.01 24.86
CA ALA A 209 -17.71 -4.21 25.28
C ALA A 209 -19.17 -3.89 25.65
N LYS A 210 -20.09 -4.79 25.30
CA LYS A 210 -21.51 -4.63 25.63
C LYS A 210 -21.77 -4.74 27.14
N GLU A 211 -20.92 -5.50 27.83
CA GLU A 211 -20.96 -5.72 29.28
C GLU A 211 -19.68 -5.16 29.93
N PRO A 212 -19.66 -3.87 30.34
CA PRO A 212 -18.44 -3.20 30.82
C PRO A 212 -17.85 -3.80 32.10
N ASN A 213 -18.68 -4.48 32.91
CA ASN A 213 -18.29 -4.99 34.22
C ASN A 213 -17.69 -6.40 34.20
N ARG A 214 -17.48 -6.97 33.01
CA ARG A 214 -16.92 -8.30 32.84
C ARG A 214 -15.43 -8.20 32.50
N LEU A 215 -14.60 -9.00 33.18
CA LEU A 215 -13.16 -9.01 32.94
C LEU A 215 -12.78 -9.58 31.56
N LEU A 216 -13.52 -10.60 31.10
CA LEU A 216 -13.25 -11.30 29.84
C LEU A 216 -14.34 -10.99 28.81
N VAL A 217 -13.93 -10.50 27.65
CA VAL A 217 -14.80 -10.11 26.55
C VAL A 217 -14.66 -11.07 25.36
N ASP A 218 -15.58 -10.95 24.39
CA ASP A 218 -15.53 -11.72 23.15
C ASP A 218 -14.55 -11.12 22.12
N ALA A 219 -14.19 -11.91 21.10
CA ALA A 219 -13.19 -11.56 20.08
C ALA A 219 -13.46 -10.24 19.34
N SER A 220 -14.73 -9.86 19.20
CA SER A 220 -15.14 -8.64 18.51
C SER A 220 -15.20 -7.40 19.41
N GLU A 221 -14.93 -7.56 20.70
CA GLU A 221 -15.09 -6.51 21.70
C GLU A 221 -13.73 -6.05 22.26
N ARG A 222 -13.68 -4.78 22.70
CA ARG A 222 -12.49 -4.20 23.34
C ARG A 222 -12.35 -4.75 24.75
N GLY A 223 -11.14 -5.17 25.09
CA GLY A 223 -10.82 -5.73 26.40
C GLY A 223 -10.03 -7.04 26.33
N VAL A 224 -9.87 -7.66 27.49
CA VAL A 224 -9.11 -8.92 27.65
C VAL A 224 -9.91 -10.07 27.07
N GLN A 225 -9.27 -10.84 26.20
CA GLN A 225 -9.88 -11.93 25.45
C GLN A 225 -9.98 -13.19 26.29
N LYS A 226 -11.05 -13.98 26.06
CA LYS A 226 -11.22 -15.32 26.67
C LYS A 226 -10.17 -16.31 26.16
N THR A 227 -9.79 -16.18 24.90
CA THR A 227 -8.82 -17.08 24.26
C THR A 227 -7.42 -16.53 24.45
N THR A 228 -6.53 -17.37 24.97
CA THR A 228 -5.10 -17.08 25.11
C THR A 228 -4.33 -17.57 23.90
N LEU A 229 -3.15 -16.99 23.68
CA LEU A 229 -2.21 -17.45 22.68
C LEU A 229 -1.27 -18.51 23.27
N GLU A 230 -1.08 -19.56 22.50
CA GLU A 230 -0.12 -20.62 22.81
C GLU A 230 1.33 -20.16 22.56
N PRO A 231 2.33 -20.82 23.17
CA PRO A 231 3.75 -20.56 22.91
C PRO A 231 4.08 -20.57 21.42
N GLY A 232 4.84 -19.58 20.97
CA GLY A 232 5.15 -19.39 19.55
C GLY A 232 5.43 -17.94 19.19
N THR A 233 5.79 -17.71 17.92
CA THR A 233 5.96 -16.37 17.35
C THR A 233 4.67 -15.94 16.67
N HIS A 234 4.06 -14.87 17.17
CA HIS A 234 2.80 -14.35 16.66
C HIS A 234 3.00 -12.98 16.00
N TYR A 235 2.53 -12.86 14.76
CA TYR A 235 2.57 -11.63 13.98
C TYR A 235 1.28 -10.84 14.22
N LEU A 236 1.28 -10.04 15.29
CA LEU A 236 0.10 -9.30 15.75
C LEU A 236 0.35 -7.80 15.67
N ASN A 237 -0.67 -7.05 15.26
CA ASN A 237 -0.56 -5.60 15.14
C ASN A 237 -0.53 -4.98 16.56
N PRO A 238 0.56 -4.32 16.99
CA PRO A 238 0.68 -3.75 18.33
C PRO A 238 -0.34 -2.65 18.64
N TYR A 239 -0.90 -2.00 17.61
CA TYR A 239 -1.93 -0.97 17.77
C TYR A 239 -3.34 -1.56 17.94
N VAL A 240 -3.55 -2.80 17.51
CA VAL A 240 -4.84 -3.49 17.61
C VAL A 240 -4.90 -4.36 18.86
N THR A 241 -3.82 -5.09 19.11
CA THR A 241 -3.73 -6.13 20.14
C THR A 241 -2.49 -5.92 21.00
N ARG A 242 -2.67 -5.92 22.31
CA ARG A 242 -1.59 -6.05 23.29
C ARG A 242 -1.53 -7.49 23.78
N VAL A 243 -0.32 -8.02 23.95
CA VAL A 243 -0.09 -9.35 24.52
C VAL A 243 0.73 -9.21 25.78
N ASP A 244 0.19 -9.69 26.90
CA ASP A 244 0.90 -9.77 28.17
C ASP A 244 1.24 -11.24 28.45
N LEU A 245 2.49 -11.49 28.84
CA LEU A 245 2.98 -12.85 29.09
C LEU A 245 2.69 -13.25 30.54
N VAL A 246 2.06 -14.40 30.72
CA VAL A 246 1.80 -15.01 32.03
C VAL A 246 2.55 -16.32 32.10
N ASP A 247 3.39 -16.49 33.12
CA ASP A 247 4.09 -17.76 33.37
C ASP A 247 3.08 -18.79 33.87
N CYS A 248 3.02 -19.95 33.22
CA CYS A 248 2.15 -21.07 33.59
C CYS A 248 2.97 -22.28 34.06
N ARG A 249 4.27 -22.11 34.29
CA ARG A 249 5.12 -23.14 34.87
C ARG A 249 4.91 -23.18 36.37
N SER A 250 5.15 -24.36 36.95
CA SER A 250 5.23 -24.48 38.40
C SER A 250 6.36 -23.62 38.93
N GLN A 251 6.01 -22.68 39.79
CA GLN A 251 6.95 -21.82 40.49
C GLN A 251 7.11 -22.34 41.91
N ARG A 252 8.35 -22.35 42.38
CA ARG A 252 8.71 -22.76 43.73
C ARG A 252 9.28 -21.55 44.46
N PHE A 253 8.61 -21.17 45.54
CA PHE A 253 9.07 -20.13 46.44
C PHE A 253 9.50 -20.76 47.76
N ASN A 254 10.79 -20.64 48.08
CA ASN A 254 11.34 -21.15 49.34
C ASN A 254 11.27 -20.04 50.39
N LEU A 255 10.51 -20.29 51.47
CA LEU A 255 10.22 -19.28 52.48
C LEU A 255 11.43 -18.94 53.34
N GLY A 256 12.33 -19.88 53.61
CA GLY A 256 13.48 -19.69 54.51
C GLY A 256 14.78 -19.25 53.85
N GLN A 257 14.79 -18.91 52.56
CA GLN A 257 16.04 -18.65 51.82
C GLN A 257 16.49 -17.18 51.84
N GLU A 258 15.56 -16.23 51.94
CA GLU A 258 15.85 -14.78 51.99
C GLU A 258 15.67 -14.16 53.39
N ASP A 259 14.62 -14.55 54.12
CA ASP A 259 14.36 -14.08 55.48
C ASP A 259 13.77 -15.20 56.35
N ASP A 260 14.12 -15.22 57.64
CA ASP A 260 13.57 -16.20 58.60
C ASP A 260 12.12 -15.82 58.92
N MET A 261 11.16 -16.59 58.37
CA MET A 261 9.75 -16.39 58.67
C MET A 261 9.40 -17.00 60.04
N GLY A 262 9.71 -16.22 61.07
CA GLY A 262 9.38 -16.53 62.46
C GLY A 262 8.07 -15.88 62.91
N PHE A 263 7.29 -16.62 63.71
CA PHE A 263 6.16 -16.05 64.43
C PHE A 263 6.13 -16.55 65.89
N PRO A 264 5.65 -15.73 66.84
CA PRO A 264 5.46 -16.18 68.21
C PRO A 264 4.31 -17.17 68.29
N SER A 265 4.53 -18.31 68.95
CA SER A 265 3.48 -19.25 69.27
C SER A 265 2.50 -18.68 70.29
N LYS A 266 1.35 -19.32 70.46
CA LYS A 266 0.35 -18.93 71.47
C LYS A 266 0.92 -18.84 72.89
N ASP A 267 1.96 -19.63 73.18
CA ASP A 267 2.62 -19.69 74.49
C ASP A 267 3.86 -18.77 74.58
N GLY A 268 4.14 -17.97 73.55
CA GLY A 268 5.21 -16.96 73.53
C GLY A 268 6.59 -17.50 73.11
N PHE A 269 6.69 -18.74 72.62
CA PHE A 269 7.93 -19.26 72.06
C PHE A 269 8.12 -18.81 70.61
N TRP A 270 9.33 -18.41 70.23
CA TRP A 270 9.67 -18.10 68.84
C TRP A 270 9.74 -19.38 68.01
N VAL A 271 8.96 -19.45 66.93
CA VAL A 271 8.95 -20.59 66.00
C VAL A 271 9.33 -20.08 64.62
N SER A 272 10.44 -20.61 64.08
CA SER A 272 10.85 -20.42 62.69
C SER A 272 10.17 -21.47 61.80
N LEU A 273 9.52 -21.04 60.72
CA LEU A 273 8.91 -21.93 59.76
C LEU A 273 9.73 -21.91 58.46
N ASP A 274 10.37 -23.04 58.16
CA ASP A 274 10.89 -23.29 56.82
C ASP A 274 9.86 -24.10 56.02
N GLY A 275 9.63 -23.68 54.79
CA GLY A 275 8.58 -24.24 53.96
C GLY A 275 8.80 -23.89 52.50
N VAL A 276 8.25 -24.74 51.65
CA VAL A 276 8.30 -24.58 50.21
C VAL A 276 6.87 -24.42 49.73
N ILE A 277 6.58 -23.30 49.08
CA ILE A 277 5.30 -23.08 48.42
C ILE A 277 5.49 -23.32 46.93
N GLU A 278 4.82 -24.34 46.40
CA GLU A 278 4.73 -24.59 44.97
C GLU A 278 3.36 -24.12 44.48
N PHE A 279 3.35 -23.26 43.48
CA PHE A 279 2.12 -22.73 42.87
C PHE A 279 2.22 -22.67 41.35
N LEU A 280 1.04 -22.59 40.72
CA LEU A 280 0.84 -22.54 39.26
C LEU A 280 0.37 -21.14 38.84
#